data_AF-A0A9W7ZLQ2-F1
#
_entry.id   AF-A0A9W7ZLQ2-F1
#
_cell.length_a   1.000
_cell.length_b   1.000
_cell.length_c   1.000
_cell.angle_alpha   90.00
_cell.angle_beta   90.00
_cell.angle_gamma   90.00
#
_symmetry.space_group_name_H-M   'P 1'
#
loop_
_entity.id
_entity.type
_entity.pdbx_description
1 polymer ?
#
loop_
_entity_poly.entity_id
_entity_poly.type
_entity_poly.pdbx_seq_one_letter_code
_entity_poly.pdbx_strand_id
1 'polypeptide(L)'
;IHFQTYISERLRYIQKEKAESSGATERERLTPNTDQYVISATKCLAVLYDLNNRTQLLPFTDFYNETVNECLDIKDDYPKFKDKVGFSFCNYPFILNPAMKSDILKIESVINMRRELQDTFFRALFVGVTSPYLVLEIRREHIVRDALCQLADKSTTDLQKQLKVRFVGEEAIDEGGVQKEFFQLIVREIFDAAYGMFEFNEESRLCWFTPQLSATQTAPEPSVSDGAEPRVDQDTTTEYRLLGVLLGLAIYNSVILDVHFPPAMYKKLLGQAVGLDDLAAFDPTLARGLRQLLDYPGDDVEDVFDRTFQVSYSIHGHACQHELVPGGATQPLTRANRQDFVDRYVAFLLQDAVAPAFEAFRTGFASVCSPSASAIRLFRPEEVEQLICGSADLDFAALERVTVYDGGFHAKSKVIRYFWEVVHALSDEQKKRLLFFATGSDRVPIGGLGKLQFVVAKNGVDPDRLPTSHTCFNVLLLSEYHTKGQLCERLLTAIGNAEGFGLI
;
A
#
# COMPACT_ATOMS: atom_id res chain seq x y z
N ILE A 1 29.39 1.24 2.66
CA ILE A 1 30.09 0.50 1.57
C ILE A 1 30.95 -0.64 2.12
N HIS A 2 32.07 -0.41 2.83
CA HIS A 2 32.96 -1.51 3.27
C HIS A 2 32.26 -2.66 4.03
N PHE A 3 31.37 -2.35 5.00
CA PHE A 3 30.61 -3.38 5.70
C PHE A 3 29.64 -4.15 4.78
N GLN A 4 28.98 -3.46 3.84
CA GLN A 4 28.09 -4.09 2.86
C GLN A 4 28.87 -5.07 1.98
N THR A 5 30.00 -4.62 1.42
CA THR A 5 30.88 -5.43 0.58
C THR A 5 31.41 -6.64 1.36
N TYR A 6 31.87 -6.44 2.59
CA TYR A 6 32.35 -7.51 3.44
C TYR A 6 31.28 -8.59 3.70
N ILE A 7 30.06 -8.18 4.05
CA ILE A 7 28.93 -9.09 4.26
C ILE A 7 28.67 -9.91 2.99
N SER A 8 28.55 -9.24 1.84
CA SER A 8 28.28 -9.91 0.56
C SER A 8 29.38 -10.87 0.15
N GLU A 9 30.65 -10.49 0.26
CA GLU A 9 31.79 -11.36 -0.06
C GLU A 9 31.86 -12.56 0.87
N ARG A 10 31.64 -12.36 2.18
CA ARG A 10 31.61 -13.45 3.16
C ARG A 10 30.50 -14.46 2.87
N LEU A 11 29.30 -13.98 2.53
CA LEU A 11 28.18 -14.85 2.20
C LEU A 11 28.40 -15.63 0.90
N ARG A 12 28.92 -14.99 -0.14
CA ARG A 12 29.29 -15.69 -1.40
C ARG A 12 30.37 -16.74 -1.17
N TYR A 13 31.35 -16.46 -0.32
CA TYR A 13 32.35 -17.43 0.09
C TYR A 13 31.71 -18.66 0.75
N ILE A 14 30.80 -18.45 1.71
CA ILE A 14 30.08 -19.54 2.39
C ILE A 14 29.26 -20.37 1.40
N GLN A 15 28.55 -19.73 0.47
CA GLN A 15 27.78 -20.43 -0.57
C GLN A 15 28.67 -21.27 -1.48
N LYS A 16 29.81 -20.73 -1.90
CA LYS A 16 30.78 -21.43 -2.74
C LYS A 16 31.35 -22.67 -2.03
N GLU A 17 31.75 -22.54 -0.77
CA GLU A 17 32.22 -23.69 0.02
C GLU A 17 31.14 -24.78 0.12
N LYS A 18 29.88 -24.41 0.37
CA LYS A 18 28.76 -25.37 0.43
C LYS A 18 28.51 -26.10 -0.90
N ALA A 19 28.73 -25.44 -2.04
CA ALA A 19 28.57 -26.06 -3.34
C ALA A 19 29.72 -27.04 -3.67
N GLU A 20 30.91 -26.81 -3.10
CA GLU A 20 32.12 -27.60 -3.34
C GLU A 20 32.29 -28.78 -2.35
N SER A 21 31.66 -28.76 -1.17
CA SER A 21 31.70 -29.85 -0.20
C SER A 21 30.51 -30.82 -0.34
N SER A 22 30.79 -32.08 -0.67
CA SER A 22 29.79 -33.15 -0.76
C SER A 22 29.63 -33.95 0.54
N GLY A 23 29.84 -33.35 1.72
CA GLY A 23 29.83 -34.07 3.00
C GLY A 23 29.83 -33.20 4.25
N ALA A 24 28.81 -33.43 5.10
CA ALA A 24 28.50 -32.78 6.38
C ALA A 24 29.70 -32.44 7.28
N THR A 25 30.27 -31.25 7.07
CA THR A 25 31.20 -30.59 8.01
C THR A 25 30.50 -29.47 8.77
N GLU A 26 31.03 -29.09 9.93
CA GLU A 26 30.47 -28.06 10.83
C GLU A 26 30.28 -26.68 10.14
N ARG A 27 31.05 -26.41 9.07
CA ARG A 27 30.93 -25.22 8.22
C ARG A 27 29.73 -25.24 7.28
N GLU A 28 29.18 -26.41 6.92
CA GLU A 28 27.96 -26.51 6.11
C GLU A 28 26.71 -25.99 6.85
N ARG A 29 26.79 -25.87 8.18
CA ARG A 29 25.72 -25.31 9.03
C ARG A 29 25.73 -23.78 9.13
N LEU A 30 26.76 -23.09 8.62
CA LEU A 30 26.81 -21.63 8.67
C LEU A 30 25.75 -21.05 7.74
N THR A 31 24.77 -20.40 8.33
CA THR A 31 23.74 -19.60 7.68
C THR A 31 24.08 -18.12 7.86
N PRO A 32 23.52 -17.22 7.05
CA PRO A 32 23.76 -15.78 7.22
C PRO A 32 23.53 -15.29 8.66
N ASN A 33 22.54 -15.86 9.35
CA ASN A 33 22.15 -15.49 10.71
C ASN A 33 22.86 -16.28 11.82
N THR A 34 23.84 -17.12 11.48
CA THR A 34 24.69 -17.85 12.46
C THR A 34 26.19 -17.57 12.27
N ASP A 35 26.62 -16.99 11.13
CA ASP A 35 28.01 -16.57 10.94
C ASP A 35 28.33 -15.32 11.78
N GLN A 36 29.24 -15.48 12.74
CA GLN A 36 29.61 -14.43 13.69
C GLN A 36 30.17 -13.17 13.02
N TYR A 37 30.85 -13.30 11.87
CA TYR A 37 31.44 -12.16 11.16
C TYR A 37 30.37 -11.34 10.45
N VAL A 38 29.42 -12.02 9.79
CA VAL A 38 28.25 -11.38 9.18
C VAL A 38 27.41 -10.67 10.24
N ILE A 39 27.17 -11.32 11.39
CA ILE A 39 26.45 -10.73 12.52
C ILE A 39 27.15 -9.47 13.03
N SER A 40 28.46 -9.53 13.21
CA SER A 40 29.25 -8.42 13.74
C SER A 40 29.26 -7.23 12.77
N ALA A 41 29.46 -7.48 11.47
CA ALA A 41 29.41 -6.45 10.43
C ALA A 41 28.01 -5.81 10.33
N THR A 42 26.94 -6.60 10.45
CA THR A 42 25.55 -6.10 10.44
C THR A 42 25.29 -5.19 11.64
N LYS A 43 25.78 -5.55 12.83
CA LYS A 43 25.69 -4.71 14.04
C LYS A 43 26.45 -3.38 13.89
N CYS A 44 27.62 -3.39 13.25
CA CYS A 44 28.35 -2.16 12.94
C CYS A 44 27.57 -1.28 11.96
N LEU A 45 26.96 -1.88 10.93
CA LEU A 45 26.14 -1.15 9.97
C LEU A 45 24.89 -0.54 10.63
N ALA A 46 24.34 -1.17 11.66
CA ALA A 46 23.22 -0.63 12.44
C ALA A 46 23.56 0.72 13.09
N VAL A 47 24.77 0.90 13.59
CA VAL A 47 25.23 2.19 14.14
C VAL A 47 25.23 3.28 13.08
N LEU A 48 25.63 2.95 11.85
CA LEU A 48 25.60 3.89 10.72
C LEU A 48 24.17 4.20 10.27
N TYR A 49 23.29 3.20 10.30
CA TYR A 49 21.87 3.39 10.00
C TYR A 49 21.20 4.30 11.03
N ASP A 50 21.48 4.11 12.33
CA ASP A 50 20.95 4.94 13.40
C ASP A 50 21.41 6.40 13.30
N LEU A 51 22.64 6.63 12.82
CA LEU A 51 23.11 7.96 12.48
C LEU A 51 22.32 8.54 11.30
N ASN A 52 22.12 7.75 10.23
CA ASN A 52 21.38 8.17 9.05
C ASN A 52 19.91 8.50 9.35
N ASN A 53 19.27 7.83 10.32
CA ASN A 53 17.93 8.18 10.78
C ASN A 53 17.83 9.62 11.30
N ARG A 54 18.93 10.20 11.78
CA ARG A 54 18.97 11.56 12.34
C ARG A 54 19.46 12.59 11.32
N THR A 55 20.34 12.19 10.41
CA THR A 55 21.03 13.11 9.50
C THR A 55 20.56 13.02 8.05
N GLN A 56 19.93 11.92 7.66
CA GLN A 56 19.43 11.64 6.31
C GLN A 56 20.47 11.90 5.20
N LEU A 57 21.73 11.57 5.47
CA LEU A 57 22.85 11.82 4.54
C LEU A 57 22.86 10.85 3.35
N LEU A 58 22.29 9.66 3.52
CA LEU A 58 22.24 8.60 2.52
C LEU A 58 20.80 8.17 2.27
N PRO A 59 20.46 7.78 1.03
CA PRO A 59 19.24 7.03 0.75
C PRO A 59 19.15 5.78 1.63
N PHE A 60 17.97 5.52 2.20
CA PHE A 60 17.77 4.31 3.01
C PHE A 60 17.93 3.01 2.22
N THR A 61 17.72 3.07 0.89
CA THR A 61 17.92 1.94 -0.02
C THR A 61 19.37 1.46 -0.08
N ASP A 62 20.35 2.34 0.22
CA ASP A 62 21.78 1.99 0.22
C ASP A 62 22.17 1.07 1.39
N PHE A 63 21.25 0.90 2.36
CA PHE A 63 21.42 0.01 3.49
C PHE A 63 20.93 -1.42 3.20
N TYR A 64 20.16 -1.66 2.14
CA TYR A 64 19.79 -3.01 1.72
C TYR A 64 21.04 -3.79 1.28
N ASN A 65 21.09 -5.09 1.62
CA ASN A 65 22.15 -5.98 1.14
C ASN A 65 21.56 -7.10 0.28
N GLU A 66 21.70 -7.00 -1.04
CA GLU A 66 21.13 -7.99 -1.96
C GLU A 66 21.57 -9.43 -1.66
N THR A 67 22.83 -9.65 -1.30
CA THR A 67 23.32 -11.00 -0.97
C THR A 67 22.68 -11.57 0.30
N VAL A 68 22.41 -10.74 1.32
CA VAL A 68 21.61 -11.18 2.47
C VAL A 68 20.20 -11.58 2.01
N ASN A 69 19.55 -10.75 1.18
CA ASN A 69 18.20 -11.01 0.68
C ASN A 69 18.13 -12.27 -0.22
N GLU A 70 19.20 -12.64 -0.92
CA GLU A 70 19.29 -13.87 -1.72
C GLU A 70 19.56 -15.12 -0.86
N CYS A 71 20.34 -14.98 0.21
CA CYS A 71 20.84 -16.11 1.00
C CYS A 71 19.98 -16.45 2.23
N LEU A 72 19.14 -15.52 2.70
CA LEU A 72 18.42 -15.65 3.95
C LEU A 72 17.29 -16.68 3.83
N ASP A 73 17.34 -17.73 4.65
CA ASP A 73 16.19 -18.62 4.83
C ASP A 73 15.23 -18.02 5.87
N ILE A 74 14.13 -17.47 5.38
CA ILE A 74 13.10 -16.85 6.22
C ILE A 74 12.47 -17.85 7.19
N LYS A 75 12.36 -19.12 6.81
CA LYS A 75 11.75 -20.16 7.67
C LYS A 75 12.61 -20.46 8.90
N ASP A 76 13.91 -20.18 8.84
CA ASP A 76 14.82 -20.26 9.97
C ASP A 76 14.93 -18.91 10.73
N ASP A 77 14.98 -17.79 10.02
CA ASP A 77 15.20 -16.48 10.65
C ASP A 77 13.96 -15.93 11.39
N TYR A 78 12.77 -16.10 10.83
CA TYR A 78 11.54 -15.54 11.38
C TYR A 78 11.15 -16.13 12.75
N PRO A 79 11.24 -17.45 13.00
CA PRO A 79 11.01 -18.01 14.34
C PRO A 79 11.96 -17.44 15.39
N LYS A 80 13.25 -17.24 15.06
CA LYS A 80 14.24 -16.63 15.96
C LYS A 80 13.84 -15.21 16.37
N PHE A 81 13.34 -14.43 15.41
CA PHE A 81 12.78 -13.10 15.66
C PHE A 81 11.57 -13.15 16.60
N LYS A 82 10.60 -14.02 16.28
CA LYS A 82 9.33 -14.15 17.01
C LYS A 82 9.54 -14.61 18.46
N ASP A 83 10.41 -15.61 18.65
CA ASP A 83 10.69 -16.20 19.95
C ASP A 83 11.78 -15.43 20.73
N LYS A 84 12.38 -14.42 20.10
CA LYS A 84 13.47 -13.59 20.64
C LYS A 84 14.70 -14.42 21.05
N VAL A 85 15.04 -15.42 20.23
CA VAL A 85 16.17 -16.34 20.46
C VAL A 85 17.23 -16.17 19.38
N GLY A 86 18.48 -15.91 19.80
CA GLY A 86 19.62 -15.79 18.89
C GLY A 86 19.61 -14.51 18.05
N PHE A 87 20.41 -14.51 16.97
CA PHE A 87 20.42 -13.41 16.00
C PHE A 87 19.36 -13.64 14.92
N SER A 88 18.71 -12.56 14.51
CA SER A 88 17.81 -12.54 13.37
C SER A 88 17.97 -11.22 12.61
N PHE A 89 17.94 -11.28 11.28
CA PHE A 89 17.96 -10.07 10.45
C PHE A 89 16.68 -9.24 10.54
N CYS A 90 15.57 -9.83 11.01
CA CYS A 90 14.35 -9.09 11.33
C CYS A 90 14.57 -8.06 12.47
N ASN A 91 15.61 -8.21 13.30
CA ASN A 91 16.02 -7.18 14.27
C ASN A 91 16.86 -6.05 13.65
N TYR A 92 17.27 -6.20 12.39
CA TYR A 92 18.07 -5.25 11.61
C TYR A 92 17.39 -4.98 10.26
N PRO A 93 16.12 -4.53 10.25
CA PRO A 93 15.29 -4.50 9.04
C PRO A 93 15.84 -3.61 7.92
N PHE A 94 16.75 -2.69 8.21
CA PHE A 94 17.38 -1.83 7.20
C PHE A 94 18.20 -2.59 6.17
N ILE A 95 18.63 -3.82 6.46
CA ILE A 95 19.42 -4.64 5.54
C ILE A 95 18.54 -5.44 4.57
N LEU A 96 17.25 -5.57 4.90
CA LEU A 96 16.26 -6.32 4.14
C LEU A 96 15.56 -5.37 3.16
N ASN A 97 15.46 -5.79 1.91
CA ASN A 97 14.72 -5.03 0.91
C ASN A 97 13.19 -5.24 1.09
N PRO A 98 12.34 -4.42 0.44
CA PRO A 98 10.87 -4.54 0.59
C PRO A 98 10.34 -5.93 0.20
N ALA A 99 10.95 -6.58 -0.80
CA ALA A 99 10.57 -7.92 -1.25
C ALA A 99 10.77 -8.98 -0.16
N MET A 100 11.93 -8.99 0.49
CA MET A 100 12.22 -9.90 1.59
C MET A 100 11.29 -9.65 2.79
N LYS A 101 11.05 -8.38 3.13
CA LYS A 101 10.10 -8.01 4.20
C LYS A 101 8.67 -8.47 3.89
N SER A 102 8.24 -8.36 2.63
CA SER A 102 6.93 -8.85 2.16
C SER A 102 6.85 -10.37 2.28
N ASP A 103 7.90 -11.10 1.90
CA ASP A 103 7.96 -12.56 2.03
C ASP A 103 7.93 -13.00 3.52
N ILE A 104 8.58 -12.25 4.43
CA ILE A 104 8.49 -12.45 5.90
C ILE A 104 7.05 -12.27 6.39
N LEU A 105 6.40 -11.17 5.99
CA LEU A 105 5.02 -10.89 6.39
C LEU A 105 4.05 -11.95 5.87
N LYS A 106 4.25 -12.42 4.64
CA LYS A 106 3.46 -13.52 4.07
C LYS A 106 3.62 -14.82 4.85
N ILE A 107 4.84 -15.15 5.30
CA ILE A 107 5.08 -16.32 6.15
C ILE A 107 4.38 -16.15 7.51
N GLU A 108 4.41 -14.96 8.12
CA GLU A 108 3.64 -14.66 9.32
C GLU A 108 2.15 -14.93 9.11
N SER A 109 1.55 -14.39 8.06
CA SER A 109 0.13 -14.58 7.73
C SER A 109 -0.22 -16.06 7.56
N VAL A 110 0.57 -16.81 6.78
CA VAL A 110 0.33 -18.25 6.56
C VAL A 110 0.42 -19.06 7.86
N ILE A 111 1.38 -18.74 8.75
CA ILE A 111 1.49 -19.39 10.06
C ILE A 111 0.25 -19.11 10.91
N ASN A 112 -0.21 -17.85 10.94
CA ASN A 112 -1.38 -17.45 11.71
C ASN A 112 -2.67 -18.09 11.15
N MET A 113 -2.90 -18.06 9.84
CA MET A 113 -4.04 -18.72 9.19
C MET A 113 -4.08 -20.22 9.50
N ARG A 114 -2.92 -20.90 9.43
CA ARG A 114 -2.82 -22.34 9.73
C ARG A 114 -3.12 -22.63 11.20
N ARG A 115 -2.66 -21.77 12.11
CA ARG A 115 -2.95 -21.88 13.54
C ARG A 115 -4.45 -21.74 13.79
N GLU A 116 -5.10 -20.71 13.25
CA GLU A 116 -6.54 -20.50 13.41
C GLU A 116 -7.37 -21.64 12.82
N LEU A 117 -6.94 -22.21 11.69
CA LEU A 117 -7.57 -23.39 11.12
C LEU A 117 -7.48 -24.60 12.06
N GLN A 118 -6.29 -24.88 12.62
CA GLN A 118 -6.08 -25.97 13.58
C GLN A 118 -6.88 -25.75 14.87
N ASP A 119 -6.87 -24.54 15.42
CA ASP A 119 -7.60 -24.17 16.63
C ASP A 119 -9.11 -24.27 16.41
N THR A 120 -9.61 -23.89 15.22
CA THR A 120 -11.02 -24.03 14.86
C THR A 120 -11.44 -25.50 14.80
N PHE A 121 -10.64 -26.36 14.17
CA PHE A 121 -10.91 -27.81 14.15
C PHE A 121 -10.89 -28.41 15.55
N PHE A 122 -9.96 -27.98 16.41
CA PHE A 122 -9.90 -28.44 17.78
C PHE A 122 -11.13 -27.98 18.59
N ARG A 123 -11.52 -26.70 18.50
CA ARG A 123 -12.72 -26.17 19.15
C ARG A 123 -13.99 -26.85 18.68
N ALA A 124 -14.07 -27.22 17.40
CA ALA A 124 -15.22 -27.94 16.84
C ALA A 124 -15.48 -29.29 17.52
N LEU A 125 -14.45 -29.92 18.09
CA LEU A 125 -14.58 -31.15 18.88
C LEU A 125 -15.31 -30.95 20.22
N PHE A 126 -15.34 -29.73 20.75
CA PHE A 126 -15.84 -29.44 22.11
C PHE A 126 -17.02 -28.46 22.15
N VAL A 127 -17.08 -27.47 21.26
CA VAL A 127 -18.02 -26.33 21.32
C VAL A 127 -18.97 -26.29 20.11
N GLY A 128 -18.80 -27.19 19.15
CA GLY A 128 -19.61 -27.24 17.91
C GLY A 128 -18.95 -26.54 16.72
N VAL A 129 -19.54 -26.71 15.53
CA VAL A 129 -18.94 -26.30 14.26
C VAL A 129 -18.86 -24.78 14.14
N THR A 130 -17.64 -24.25 14.07
CA THR A 130 -17.37 -22.86 13.68
C THR A 130 -16.63 -22.86 12.35
N SER A 131 -16.87 -21.85 11.51
CA SER A 131 -16.20 -21.75 10.21
C SER A 131 -14.69 -21.54 10.40
N PRO A 132 -13.83 -22.35 9.75
CA PRO A 132 -12.38 -22.16 9.76
C PRO A 132 -11.92 -21.02 8.83
N TYR A 133 -12.84 -20.43 8.07
CA TYR A 133 -12.59 -19.34 7.13
C TYR A 133 -13.36 -18.08 7.56
N LEU A 134 -12.79 -16.91 7.24
CA LEU A 134 -13.52 -15.65 7.23
C LEU A 134 -14.28 -15.59 5.91
N VAL A 135 -15.55 -15.98 5.92
CA VAL A 135 -16.41 -15.95 4.73
C VAL A 135 -17.16 -14.63 4.70
N LEU A 136 -17.06 -13.90 3.59
CA LEU A 136 -17.85 -12.70 3.30
C LEU A 136 -18.82 -13.00 2.16
N GLU A 137 -20.12 -12.84 2.42
CA GLU A 137 -21.18 -12.95 1.42
C GLU A 137 -21.64 -11.55 1.00
N ILE A 138 -21.35 -11.17 -0.23
CA ILE A 138 -21.44 -9.79 -0.70
C ILE A 138 -22.46 -9.68 -1.83
N ARG A 139 -23.37 -8.72 -1.74
CA ARG A 139 -24.20 -8.29 -2.88
C ARG A 139 -23.49 -7.15 -3.60
N ARG A 140 -23.34 -7.24 -4.93
CA ARG A 140 -22.62 -6.22 -5.73
C ARG A 140 -23.15 -4.81 -5.50
N GLU A 141 -24.47 -4.66 -5.40
CA GLU A 141 -25.13 -3.35 -5.22
C GLU A 141 -25.08 -2.82 -3.77
N HIS A 142 -24.54 -3.59 -2.82
CA HIS A 142 -24.50 -3.23 -1.40
C HIS A 142 -23.13 -3.56 -0.78
N ILE A 143 -22.05 -3.46 -1.55
CA ILE A 143 -20.73 -4.00 -1.17
C ILE A 143 -20.18 -3.39 0.12
N VAL A 144 -20.24 -2.06 0.28
CA VAL A 144 -19.75 -1.39 1.49
C VAL A 144 -20.59 -1.79 2.70
N ARG A 145 -21.92 -1.75 2.57
CA ARG A 145 -22.85 -2.11 3.64
C ARG A 145 -22.69 -3.57 4.09
N ASP A 146 -22.61 -4.50 3.14
CA ASP A 146 -22.48 -5.93 3.44
C ASP A 146 -21.12 -6.22 4.10
N ALA A 147 -20.05 -5.55 3.67
CA ALA A 147 -18.73 -5.65 4.29
C ALA A 147 -18.76 -5.07 5.72
N LEU A 148 -19.36 -3.89 5.92
CA LEU A 148 -19.54 -3.27 7.24
C LEU A 148 -20.22 -4.24 8.21
N CYS A 149 -21.40 -4.73 7.85
CA CYS A 149 -22.19 -5.61 8.71
C CYS A 149 -21.45 -6.91 9.07
N GLN A 150 -20.57 -7.41 8.19
CA GLN A 150 -19.86 -8.67 8.40
C GLN A 150 -18.51 -8.52 9.08
N LEU A 151 -17.85 -7.36 8.97
CA LEU A 151 -16.51 -7.12 9.50
C LEU A 151 -16.51 -6.27 10.77
N ALA A 152 -17.54 -5.46 11.01
CA ALA A 152 -17.57 -4.50 12.10
C ALA A 152 -17.29 -5.14 13.47
N ASP A 153 -17.92 -6.28 13.77
CA ASP A 153 -17.84 -6.90 15.10
C ASP A 153 -16.93 -8.14 15.13
N LYS A 154 -16.11 -8.34 14.10
CA LYS A 154 -15.19 -9.49 14.05
C LYS A 154 -14.04 -9.30 15.02
N SER A 155 -13.75 -10.37 15.75
CA SER A 155 -12.56 -10.44 16.59
C SER A 155 -11.28 -10.46 15.74
N THR A 156 -10.15 -10.02 16.28
CA THR A 156 -8.84 -10.16 15.61
C THR A 156 -8.56 -11.59 15.19
N THR A 157 -8.94 -12.59 16.00
CA THR A 157 -8.79 -14.01 15.64
C THR A 157 -9.63 -14.41 14.43
N ASP A 158 -10.85 -13.88 14.29
CA ASP A 158 -11.67 -14.14 13.10
C ASP A 158 -11.12 -13.44 11.86
N LEU A 159 -10.59 -12.23 12.01
CA LEU A 159 -9.97 -11.48 10.92
C LEU A 159 -8.66 -12.12 10.41
N GLN A 160 -8.00 -12.92 11.25
CA GLN A 160 -6.78 -13.67 10.92
C GLN A 160 -7.07 -15.05 10.30
N LYS A 161 -8.34 -15.41 10.11
CA LYS A 161 -8.69 -16.59 9.30
C LYS A 161 -8.43 -16.32 7.82
N GLN A 162 -8.25 -17.38 7.05
CA GLN A 162 -8.16 -17.25 5.61
C GLN A 162 -9.47 -16.65 5.06
N LEU A 163 -9.35 -15.54 4.33
CA LEU A 163 -10.47 -14.86 3.71
C LEU A 163 -11.04 -15.69 2.56
N LYS A 164 -12.37 -15.69 2.43
CA LYS A 164 -13.11 -16.22 1.28
C LYS A 164 -14.25 -15.27 0.95
N VAL A 165 -14.34 -14.83 -0.29
CA VAL A 165 -15.43 -13.94 -0.71
C VAL A 165 -16.37 -14.69 -1.65
N ARG A 166 -17.67 -14.44 -1.49
CA ARG A 166 -18.74 -15.00 -2.33
C ARG A 166 -19.71 -13.88 -2.72
N PHE A 167 -19.91 -13.69 -4.02
CA PHE A 167 -21.00 -12.83 -4.49
C PHE A 167 -22.31 -13.61 -4.46
N VAL A 168 -23.34 -13.01 -3.84
CA VAL A 168 -24.64 -13.66 -3.67
C VAL A 168 -25.28 -13.88 -5.05
N GLY A 169 -25.64 -15.14 -5.35
CA GLY A 169 -26.25 -15.52 -6.62
C GLY A 169 -25.27 -15.90 -7.73
N GLU A 170 -23.96 -15.96 -7.44
CA GLU A 170 -22.92 -16.31 -8.42
C GLU A 170 -22.24 -17.65 -8.07
N GLU A 171 -22.09 -18.52 -9.06
CA GLU A 171 -21.30 -19.75 -8.94
C GLU A 171 -19.82 -19.45 -9.16
N ALA A 172 -19.16 -18.90 -8.14
CA ALA A 172 -17.72 -18.68 -8.16
C ALA A 172 -17.02 -19.53 -7.09
N ILE A 173 -16.01 -20.31 -7.51
CA ILE A 173 -15.06 -20.96 -6.60
C ILE A 173 -13.90 -19.98 -6.41
N ASP A 174 -13.72 -19.53 -5.17
CA ASP A 174 -12.69 -18.54 -4.85
C ASP A 174 -11.28 -19.17 -4.88
N GLU A 175 -10.60 -19.04 -6.02
CA GLU A 175 -9.16 -19.28 -6.21
C GLU A 175 -8.35 -17.95 -6.19
N GLY A 176 -8.86 -16.90 -5.52
CA GLY A 176 -8.20 -15.60 -5.34
C GLY A 176 -8.70 -14.48 -6.26
N GLY A 177 -9.29 -14.82 -7.41
CA GLY A 177 -9.86 -13.84 -8.34
C GLY A 177 -11.04 -13.06 -7.74
N VAL A 178 -11.91 -13.74 -6.99
CA VAL A 178 -13.09 -13.14 -6.35
C VAL A 178 -12.67 -12.18 -5.23
N GLN A 179 -11.62 -12.50 -4.47
CA GLN A 179 -11.08 -11.61 -3.44
C GLN A 179 -10.54 -10.32 -4.05
N LYS A 180 -9.75 -10.45 -5.13
CA LYS A 180 -9.19 -9.31 -5.84
C LYS A 180 -10.30 -8.39 -6.37
N GLU A 181 -11.33 -8.95 -6.98
CA GLU A 181 -12.49 -8.21 -7.47
C GLU A 181 -13.22 -7.48 -6.33
N PHE A 182 -13.47 -8.15 -5.21
CA PHE A 182 -14.09 -7.53 -4.04
C PHE A 182 -13.32 -6.31 -3.55
N PHE A 183 -12.00 -6.42 -3.39
CA PHE A 183 -11.16 -5.31 -2.97
C PHE A 183 -11.17 -4.15 -3.98
N GLN A 184 -11.18 -4.44 -5.28
CA GLN A 184 -11.27 -3.42 -6.32
C GLN A 184 -12.61 -2.66 -6.25
N LEU A 185 -13.72 -3.38 -6.14
CA LEU A 185 -15.05 -2.78 -6.10
C LEU A 185 -15.27 -1.93 -4.85
N ILE A 186 -14.87 -2.43 -3.67
CA ILE A 186 -15.12 -1.71 -2.42
C ILE A 186 -14.23 -0.48 -2.27
N VAL A 187 -12.96 -0.54 -2.72
CA VAL A 187 -12.07 0.63 -2.72
C VAL A 187 -12.61 1.69 -3.65
N ARG A 188 -13.09 1.30 -4.84
CA ARG A 188 -13.70 2.24 -5.78
C ARG A 188 -14.88 2.99 -5.17
N GLU A 189 -15.78 2.28 -4.48
CA GLU A 189 -16.97 2.91 -3.89
C GLU A 189 -16.61 3.86 -2.74
N ILE A 190 -15.66 3.49 -1.88
CA ILE A 190 -15.23 4.29 -0.72
C ILE A 190 -14.50 5.58 -1.14
N PHE A 191 -13.74 5.54 -2.24
CA PHE A 191 -12.97 6.69 -2.73
C PHE A 191 -13.74 7.53 -3.76
N ASP A 192 -14.97 7.15 -4.09
CA ASP A 192 -15.83 7.97 -4.92
C ASP A 192 -16.13 9.31 -4.22
N ALA A 193 -16.00 10.42 -4.95
CA ALA A 193 -16.21 11.75 -4.39
C ALA A 193 -17.63 11.94 -3.85
N ALA A 194 -18.62 11.25 -4.43
CA ALA A 194 -20.00 11.27 -3.94
C ALA A 194 -20.18 10.51 -2.61
N TYR A 195 -19.23 9.65 -2.23
CA TYR A 195 -19.24 8.96 -0.93
C TYR A 195 -18.82 9.90 0.21
N GLY A 196 -17.91 10.86 -0.04
CA GLY A 196 -17.60 11.96 0.89
C GLY A 196 -16.57 11.64 2.00
N MET A 197 -15.97 10.45 2.02
CA MET A 197 -14.95 10.07 3.01
C MET A 197 -13.57 10.71 2.77
N PHE A 198 -13.26 11.12 1.53
CA PHE A 198 -11.95 11.65 1.19
C PHE A 198 -12.05 12.88 0.31
N GLU A 199 -11.15 13.83 0.55
CA GLU A 199 -10.88 14.95 -0.32
C GLU A 199 -9.82 14.56 -1.35
N PHE A 200 -10.14 14.74 -2.63
CA PHE A 200 -9.22 14.53 -3.74
C PHE A 200 -8.55 15.84 -4.13
N ASN A 201 -7.22 15.85 -4.20
CA ASN A 201 -6.44 16.98 -4.70
C ASN A 201 -6.06 16.74 -6.16
N GLU A 202 -6.52 17.61 -7.07
CA GLU A 202 -6.29 17.46 -8.51
C GLU A 202 -4.81 17.57 -8.92
N GLU A 203 -4.02 18.41 -8.24
CA GLU A 203 -2.60 18.63 -8.57
C GLU A 203 -1.75 17.41 -8.23
N SER A 204 -1.94 16.84 -7.03
CA SER A 204 -1.20 15.66 -6.58
C SER A 204 -1.83 14.34 -7.01
N ARG A 205 -3.13 14.34 -7.34
CA ARG A 205 -3.98 13.16 -7.56
C ARG A 205 -4.01 12.22 -6.36
N LEU A 206 -4.00 12.80 -5.16
CA LEU A 206 -4.03 12.07 -3.89
C LEU A 206 -5.32 12.36 -3.13
N CYS A 207 -5.71 11.40 -2.31
CA CYS A 207 -6.86 11.45 -1.43
C CYS A 207 -6.41 11.67 0.02
N TRP A 208 -7.09 12.54 0.75
CA TRP A 208 -6.89 12.76 2.18
C TRP A 208 -8.21 12.73 2.94
N PHE A 209 -8.16 12.44 4.24
CA PHE A 209 -9.35 12.30 5.08
C PHE A 209 -10.13 13.62 5.10
N THR A 210 -11.45 13.54 4.90
CA THR A 210 -12.32 14.72 5.05
C THR A 210 -12.27 15.22 6.51
N PRO A 211 -12.00 16.53 6.75
CA PRO A 211 -12.00 17.12 8.08
C PRO A 211 -13.30 16.84 8.86
N GLN A 212 -13.18 16.44 10.12
CA GLN A 212 -14.31 16.19 11.02
C GLN A 212 -14.38 17.26 12.09
N LEU A 213 -15.47 18.04 12.09
CA LEU A 213 -15.69 19.12 13.04
C LEU A 213 -15.77 18.59 14.47
N SER A 214 -15.09 19.26 15.41
CA SER A 214 -15.49 19.21 16.82
C SER A 214 -16.61 20.23 17.04
N ALA A 215 -17.60 19.89 17.87
CA ALA A 215 -18.81 20.68 18.16
C ALA A 215 -18.58 22.11 18.73
N THR A 216 -17.34 22.57 18.81
CA THR A 216 -16.92 23.85 19.41
C THR A 216 -16.62 24.94 18.38
N GLN A 217 -16.87 24.72 17.08
CA GLN A 217 -16.54 25.69 16.03
C GLN A 217 -17.82 26.26 15.42
N THR A 218 -17.84 27.59 15.23
CA THR A 218 -18.95 28.32 14.61
C THR A 218 -19.25 27.76 13.24
N ALA A 219 -20.26 26.89 13.17
CA ALA A 219 -20.89 26.51 11.91
C ALA A 219 -21.37 27.79 11.20
N PRO A 220 -21.34 27.84 9.86
CA PRO A 220 -22.05 28.89 9.15
C PRO A 220 -23.53 28.87 9.56
N GLU A 221 -24.12 30.06 9.69
CA GLU A 221 -25.55 30.25 9.97
C GLU A 221 -26.39 29.19 9.22
N PRO A 222 -27.26 28.44 9.92
CA PRO A 222 -27.99 27.35 9.30
C PRO A 222 -28.85 27.90 8.17
N SER A 223 -28.60 27.46 6.94
CA SER A 223 -29.62 27.55 5.90
C SER A 223 -30.85 26.80 6.41
N VAL A 224 -31.99 27.49 6.42
CA VAL A 224 -33.26 27.04 6.98
C VAL A 224 -33.77 25.78 6.25
N SER A 225 -33.28 24.62 6.64
CA SER A 225 -33.90 23.31 6.50
C SER A 225 -33.03 22.29 7.24
N ASP A 226 -33.59 21.74 8.32
CA ASP A 226 -33.07 20.66 9.18
C ASP A 226 -32.05 21.06 10.26
N GLY A 227 -32.59 21.36 11.45
CA GLY A 227 -31.85 21.61 12.69
C GLY A 227 -31.21 20.36 13.29
N ALA A 228 -30.28 19.73 12.58
CA ALA A 228 -29.38 18.73 13.13
C ALA A 228 -28.06 19.40 13.56
N GLU A 229 -27.69 19.27 14.83
CA GLU A 229 -26.34 19.63 15.29
C GLU A 229 -25.27 18.86 14.47
N PRO A 230 -24.03 19.40 14.33
CA PRO A 230 -22.92 18.66 13.73
C PRO A 230 -22.54 17.50 14.64
N ARG A 231 -23.25 16.38 14.47
CA ARG A 231 -22.91 15.09 15.05
C ARG A 231 -21.70 14.57 14.29
N VAL A 232 -20.66 14.14 15.00
CA VAL A 232 -19.75 13.13 14.44
C VAL A 232 -20.64 11.96 14.05
N ASP A 233 -20.82 11.76 12.76
CA ASP A 233 -21.66 10.69 12.28
C ASP A 233 -20.99 9.37 12.69
N GLN A 234 -21.67 8.62 13.56
CA GLN A 234 -21.17 7.32 14.05
C GLN A 234 -21.02 6.34 12.87
N ASP A 235 -21.81 6.56 11.81
CA ASP A 235 -21.77 5.76 10.59
C ASP A 235 -20.44 6.01 9.86
N THR A 236 -20.03 7.28 9.65
CA THR A 236 -18.74 7.61 8.99
C THR A 236 -17.52 7.12 9.78
N THR A 237 -17.57 7.17 11.11
CA THR A 237 -16.48 6.61 11.95
C THR A 237 -16.34 5.10 11.74
N THR A 238 -17.47 4.39 11.59
CA THR A 238 -17.47 2.95 11.35
C THR A 238 -16.93 2.61 9.95
N GLU A 239 -17.18 3.46 8.96
CA GLU A 239 -16.64 3.33 7.60
C GLU A 239 -15.12 3.54 7.54
N TYR A 240 -14.57 4.55 8.22
CA TYR A 240 -13.12 4.71 8.33
C TYR A 240 -12.48 3.50 8.99
N ARG A 241 -13.10 2.97 10.05
CA ARG A 241 -12.63 1.74 10.69
C ARG A 241 -12.70 0.55 9.74
N LEU A 242 -13.77 0.40 8.97
CA LEU A 242 -13.86 -0.64 7.94
C LEU A 242 -12.72 -0.53 6.95
N LEU A 243 -12.43 0.67 6.42
CA LEU A 243 -11.33 0.86 5.48
C LEU A 243 -10.00 0.43 6.10
N GLY A 244 -9.78 0.74 7.38
CA GLY A 244 -8.64 0.24 8.13
C GLY A 244 -8.55 -1.29 8.12
N VAL A 245 -9.66 -1.97 8.44
CA VAL A 245 -9.76 -3.44 8.40
C VAL A 245 -9.48 -3.96 6.98
N LEU A 246 -10.05 -3.34 5.95
CA LEU A 246 -9.85 -3.75 4.54
C LEU A 246 -8.39 -3.62 4.11
N LEU A 247 -7.70 -2.53 4.46
CA LEU A 247 -6.27 -2.38 4.19
C LEU A 247 -5.44 -3.45 4.91
N GLY A 248 -5.78 -3.73 6.18
CA GLY A 248 -5.16 -4.82 6.93
C GLY A 248 -5.39 -6.19 6.30
N LEU A 249 -6.62 -6.50 5.88
CA LEU A 249 -6.98 -7.75 5.22
C LEU A 249 -6.29 -7.89 3.86
N ALA A 250 -6.17 -6.81 3.09
CA ALA A 250 -5.48 -6.81 1.80
C ALA A 250 -4.00 -7.19 1.98
N ILE A 251 -3.31 -6.54 2.93
CA ILE A 251 -1.93 -6.89 3.30
C ILE A 251 -1.84 -8.36 3.75
N TYR A 252 -2.74 -8.77 4.67
CA TYR A 252 -2.72 -10.11 5.27
C TYR A 252 -2.90 -11.22 4.22
N ASN A 253 -3.69 -10.96 3.17
CA ASN A 253 -3.94 -11.87 2.06
C ASN A 253 -3.08 -11.60 0.82
N SER A 254 -2.08 -10.71 0.90
CA SER A 254 -1.18 -10.34 -0.21
C SER A 254 -1.89 -9.79 -1.46
N VAL A 255 -2.93 -8.99 -1.26
CA VAL A 255 -3.68 -8.28 -2.29
C VAL A 255 -3.26 -6.80 -2.30
N ILE A 256 -2.91 -6.27 -3.47
CA ILE A 256 -2.66 -4.83 -3.65
C ILE A 256 -3.98 -4.09 -3.88
N LEU A 257 -4.03 -2.83 -3.45
CA LEU A 257 -5.19 -1.95 -3.54
C LEU A 257 -4.86 -0.72 -4.39
N ASP A 258 -5.85 -0.26 -5.13
CA ASP A 258 -5.75 0.97 -5.92
C ASP A 258 -6.11 2.20 -5.06
N VAL A 259 -5.28 2.47 -4.04
CA VAL A 259 -5.45 3.62 -3.14
C VAL A 259 -4.33 4.64 -3.31
N HIS A 260 -4.69 5.92 -3.22
CA HIS A 260 -3.82 7.03 -3.57
C HIS A 260 -3.65 7.99 -2.38
N PHE A 261 -3.03 7.51 -1.30
CA PHE A 261 -2.79 8.34 -0.12
C PHE A 261 -1.42 9.04 -0.17
N PRO A 262 -1.27 10.22 0.46
CA PRO A 262 0.04 10.85 0.60
C PRO A 262 0.94 10.10 1.59
N PRO A 263 2.28 10.32 1.52
CA PRO A 263 3.26 9.76 2.46
C PRO A 263 2.89 9.98 3.95
N ALA A 264 2.20 11.08 4.23
CA ALA A 264 1.67 11.41 5.55
C ALA A 264 0.82 10.28 6.16
N MET A 265 0.01 9.58 5.35
CA MET A 265 -0.85 8.49 5.82
C MET A 265 -0.01 7.36 6.42
N TYR A 266 0.99 6.89 5.67
CA TYR A 266 1.85 5.77 6.07
C TYR A 266 2.77 6.14 7.24
N LYS A 267 3.26 7.38 7.29
CA LYS A 267 4.00 7.90 8.44
C LYS A 267 3.15 7.87 9.70
N LYS A 268 1.93 8.41 9.64
CA LYS A 268 1.01 8.40 10.79
C LYS A 268 0.63 7.00 11.23
N LEU A 269 0.42 6.06 10.30
CA LEU A 269 0.14 4.64 10.63
C LEU A 269 1.27 4.00 11.44
N LEU A 270 2.52 4.37 11.13
CA LEU A 270 3.71 3.90 11.85
C LEU A 270 4.10 4.79 13.05
N GLY A 271 3.27 5.77 13.41
CA GLY A 271 3.52 6.68 14.53
C GLY A 271 4.67 7.67 14.31
N GLN A 272 5.03 7.96 13.05
CA GLN A 272 6.02 8.97 12.70
C GLN A 272 5.39 10.36 12.58
N ALA A 273 6.16 11.39 12.92
CA ALA A 273 5.75 12.78 12.77
C ALA A 273 5.62 13.16 11.29
N VAL A 274 4.68 14.06 11.01
CA VAL A 274 4.43 14.63 9.69
C VAL A 274 4.62 16.14 9.73
N GLY A 275 5.09 16.72 8.63
CA GLY A 275 5.43 18.14 8.54
C GLY A 275 5.10 18.77 7.18
N LEU A 276 5.66 19.95 6.93
CA LEU A 276 5.38 20.74 5.72
C LEU A 276 5.72 20.00 4.43
N ASP A 277 6.77 19.17 4.43
CA ASP A 277 7.13 18.36 3.27
C ASP A 277 6.10 17.26 2.98
N ASP A 278 5.43 16.75 4.02
CA ASP A 278 4.34 15.79 3.87
C ASP A 278 3.07 16.48 3.33
N LEU A 279 2.80 17.70 3.79
CA LEU A 279 1.73 18.53 3.20
C LEU A 279 2.04 18.83 1.74
N ALA A 280 3.29 19.13 1.39
CA ALA A 280 3.70 19.42 0.01
C ALA A 280 3.48 18.24 -0.95
N ALA A 281 3.46 17.00 -0.45
CA ALA A 281 3.12 15.85 -1.27
C ALA A 281 1.61 15.80 -1.59
N PHE A 282 0.75 16.20 -0.64
CA PHE A 282 -0.71 16.20 -0.81
C PHE A 282 -1.24 17.47 -1.49
N ASP A 283 -0.88 18.65 -0.98
CA ASP A 283 -1.27 19.96 -1.49
C ASP A 283 -0.01 20.80 -1.79
N PRO A 284 0.58 20.63 -2.98
CA PRO A 284 1.80 21.33 -3.37
C PRO A 284 1.60 22.84 -3.42
N THR A 285 0.42 23.31 -3.86
CA THR A 285 0.09 24.74 -3.94
C THR A 285 0.08 25.40 -2.56
N LEU A 286 -0.64 24.83 -1.60
CA LEU A 286 -0.67 25.36 -0.24
C LEU A 286 0.73 25.35 0.40
N ALA A 287 1.46 24.24 0.27
CA ALA A 287 2.80 24.13 0.83
C ALA A 287 3.78 25.14 0.21
N ARG A 288 3.67 25.45 -1.09
CA ARG A 288 4.44 26.53 -1.73
C ARG A 288 4.13 27.88 -1.08
N GLY A 289 2.87 28.20 -0.84
CA GLY A 289 2.46 29.44 -0.16
C GLY A 289 3.01 29.54 1.27
N LEU A 290 2.98 28.44 2.03
CA LEU A 290 3.53 28.41 3.39
C LEU A 290 5.07 28.54 3.39
N ARG A 291 5.78 27.93 2.42
CA ARG A 291 7.22 28.14 2.25
C ARG A 291 7.54 29.59 1.87
N GLN A 292 6.75 30.20 0.99
CA GLN A 292 6.91 31.63 0.65
C GLN A 292 6.77 32.54 1.87
N LEU A 293 5.85 32.23 2.80
CA LEU A 293 5.73 32.94 4.07
C LEU A 293 6.99 32.79 4.95
N LEU A 294 7.52 31.57 5.06
CA LEU A 294 8.74 31.30 5.83
C LEU A 294 9.98 31.97 5.24
N ASP A 295 10.09 31.99 3.90
CA ASP A 295 11.25 32.51 3.19
C ASP A 295 11.15 34.01 2.89
N TYR A 296 10.00 34.65 3.18
CA TYR A 296 9.79 36.06 2.92
C TYR A 296 10.87 36.91 3.64
N PRO A 297 11.67 37.71 2.89
CA PRO A 297 12.83 38.41 3.44
C PRO A 297 12.47 39.77 4.05
N GLY A 298 11.30 40.33 3.74
CA GLY A 298 10.87 41.65 4.20
C GLY A 298 10.59 41.70 5.71
N ASP A 299 10.68 42.90 6.26
CA ASP A 299 10.36 43.19 7.66
C ASP A 299 8.87 43.54 7.87
N ASP A 300 8.08 43.48 6.80
CA ASP A 300 6.66 43.87 6.69
C ASP A 300 5.74 42.65 6.51
N VAL A 301 6.06 41.51 7.15
CA VAL A 301 5.26 40.27 7.09
C VAL A 301 3.79 40.53 7.48
N GLU A 302 3.60 41.33 8.52
CA GLU A 302 2.31 41.71 9.08
C GLU A 302 1.44 42.41 8.02
N ASP A 303 2.03 43.37 7.29
CA ASP A 303 1.32 44.18 6.29
C ASP A 303 1.10 43.42 4.97
N VAL A 304 2.06 42.58 4.56
CA VAL A 304 2.01 41.86 3.29
C VAL A 304 1.07 40.67 3.32
N PHE A 305 1.08 39.91 4.41
CA PHE A 305 0.25 38.72 4.52
C PHE A 305 -1.11 39.02 5.17
N ASP A 306 -1.18 39.98 6.10
CA ASP A 306 -2.40 40.40 6.81
C ASP A 306 -3.26 39.21 7.26
N ARG A 307 -2.63 38.28 7.99
CA ARG A 307 -3.28 37.07 8.54
C ARG A 307 -3.24 37.07 10.05
N THR A 308 -4.16 36.32 10.63
CA THR A 308 -4.15 35.96 12.05
C THR A 308 -3.94 34.46 12.20
N PHE A 309 -3.86 33.94 13.43
CA PHE A 309 -3.75 32.51 13.72
C PHE A 309 -5.09 31.78 13.49
N GLN A 310 -5.71 32.02 12.35
CA GLN A 310 -6.96 31.43 11.90
C GLN A 310 -6.80 30.95 10.46
N VAL A 311 -7.31 29.75 10.17
CA VAL A 311 -7.25 29.13 8.84
C VAL A 311 -8.65 28.94 8.29
N SER A 312 -8.78 29.07 6.98
CA SER A 312 -10.02 28.77 6.25
C SER A 312 -9.85 27.47 5.48
N TYR A 313 -10.86 26.61 5.53
CA TYR A 313 -10.90 25.32 4.85
C TYR A 313 -12.33 25.04 4.39
N SER A 314 -12.55 24.04 3.56
CA SER A 314 -13.86 23.72 3.00
C SER A 314 -14.25 22.30 3.36
N ILE A 315 -15.45 22.10 3.91
CA ILE A 315 -16.04 20.76 4.15
C ILE A 315 -17.28 20.64 3.27
N HIS A 316 -17.33 19.69 2.34
CA HIS A 316 -18.46 19.51 1.42
C HIS A 316 -18.87 20.80 0.68
N GLY A 317 -17.90 21.66 0.34
CA GLY A 317 -18.13 22.95 -0.33
C GLY A 317 -18.53 24.10 0.61
N HIS A 318 -18.65 23.86 1.92
CA HIS A 318 -18.91 24.89 2.91
C HIS A 318 -17.62 25.46 3.48
N ALA A 319 -17.44 26.78 3.39
CA ALA A 319 -16.30 27.45 4.00
C ALA A 319 -16.40 27.41 5.54
N CYS A 320 -15.35 26.92 6.17
CA CYS A 320 -15.17 26.82 7.60
C CYS A 320 -13.93 27.61 8.03
N GLN A 321 -13.91 28.03 9.29
CA GLN A 321 -12.73 28.66 9.90
C GLN A 321 -12.34 27.96 11.20
N HIS A 322 -11.04 27.89 11.44
CA HIS A 322 -10.47 27.28 12.64
C HIS A 322 -9.39 28.18 13.23
N GLU A 323 -9.47 28.45 14.53
CA GLU A 323 -8.39 29.13 15.26
C GLU A 323 -7.29 28.12 15.62
N LEU A 324 -6.07 28.35 15.13
CA LEU A 324 -4.91 27.48 15.34
C LEU A 324 -4.40 27.48 16.80
N VAL A 325 -4.75 28.53 17.54
CA VAL A 325 -4.47 28.72 18.96
C VAL A 325 -5.69 29.40 19.61
N PRO A 326 -5.90 29.29 20.93
CA PRO A 326 -6.99 29.99 21.60
C PRO A 326 -6.92 31.52 21.39
N GLY A 327 -7.99 32.12 20.83
CA GLY A 327 -8.02 33.54 20.48
C GLY A 327 -7.27 33.87 19.18
N GLY A 328 -6.98 32.84 18.38
CA GLY A 328 -6.16 32.92 17.17
C GLY A 328 -6.70 33.89 16.13
N ALA A 329 -8.03 34.12 16.06
CA ALA A 329 -8.61 35.10 15.15
C ALA A 329 -8.18 36.55 15.47
N THR A 330 -7.70 36.82 16.68
CA THR A 330 -7.21 38.15 17.11
C THR A 330 -5.69 38.23 17.22
N GLN A 331 -4.98 37.12 17.11
CA GLN A 331 -3.52 37.07 17.18
C GLN A 331 -2.93 37.26 15.78
N PRO A 332 -2.25 38.39 15.50
CA PRO A 332 -1.67 38.63 14.18
C PRO A 332 -0.49 37.69 13.89
N LEU A 333 -0.37 37.31 12.63
CA LEU A 333 0.82 36.71 12.06
C LEU A 333 1.92 37.78 11.98
N THR A 334 3.07 37.48 12.57
CA THR A 334 4.24 38.35 12.63
C THR A 334 5.46 37.63 12.11
N ARG A 335 6.50 38.38 11.78
CA ARG A 335 7.79 37.78 11.38
C ARG A 335 8.35 36.82 12.45
N ALA A 336 8.13 37.14 13.74
CA ALA A 336 8.65 36.36 14.85
C ALA A 336 7.88 35.03 15.09
N ASN A 337 6.59 34.98 14.76
CA ASN A 337 5.73 33.82 15.02
C ASN A 337 5.36 33.01 13.77
N ARG A 338 5.85 33.39 12.57
CA ARG A 338 5.52 32.72 11.30
C ARG A 338 5.84 31.22 11.26
N GLN A 339 6.90 30.78 11.95
CA GLN A 339 7.23 29.35 12.03
C GLN A 339 6.15 28.59 12.83
N ASP A 340 5.76 29.11 14.00
CA ASP A 340 4.68 28.52 14.81
C ASP A 340 3.35 28.54 14.04
N PHE A 341 3.03 29.63 13.31
CA PHE A 341 1.85 29.66 12.45
C PHE A 341 1.84 28.51 11.42
N VAL A 342 2.95 28.32 10.69
CA VAL A 342 3.06 27.26 9.68
C VAL A 342 3.02 25.87 10.32
N ASP A 343 3.73 25.66 11.42
CA ASP A 343 3.74 24.39 12.15
C ASP A 343 2.33 24.02 12.65
N ARG A 344 1.60 24.99 13.20
CA ARG A 344 0.21 24.82 13.66
C ARG A 344 -0.74 24.56 12.50
N TYR A 345 -0.60 25.26 11.39
CA TYR A 345 -1.44 25.05 10.21
C TYR A 345 -1.24 23.62 9.66
N VAL A 346 0.01 23.20 9.50
CA VAL A 346 0.32 21.84 9.05
C VAL A 346 -0.20 20.79 10.03
N ALA A 347 -0.02 21.00 11.34
CA ALA A 347 -0.54 20.11 12.38
C ALA A 347 -2.08 20.02 12.32
N PHE A 348 -2.76 21.15 12.15
CA PHE A 348 -4.21 21.16 12.01
C PHE A 348 -4.69 20.30 10.83
N LEU A 349 -4.15 20.51 9.62
CA LEU A 349 -4.59 19.81 8.42
C LEU A 349 -4.24 18.31 8.42
N LEU A 350 -3.03 17.96 8.87
CA LEU A 350 -2.55 16.58 8.82
C LEU A 350 -2.85 15.79 10.09
N GLN A 351 -3.25 16.43 11.19
CA GLN A 351 -3.46 15.78 12.48
C GLN A 351 -4.82 16.13 13.09
N ASP A 352 -5.04 17.38 13.49
CA ASP A 352 -6.17 17.73 14.37
C ASP A 352 -7.52 17.59 13.66
N ALA A 353 -7.63 18.14 12.45
CA ALA A 353 -8.85 18.15 11.65
C ALA A 353 -9.32 16.74 11.25
N VAL A 354 -8.39 15.79 11.17
CA VAL A 354 -8.64 14.42 10.71
C VAL A 354 -8.52 13.39 11.82
N ALA A 355 -8.29 13.81 13.07
CA ALA A 355 -7.94 12.92 14.18
C ALA A 355 -8.98 11.81 14.42
N PRO A 356 -10.30 12.07 14.48
CA PRO A 356 -11.26 11.01 14.78
C PRO A 356 -11.37 9.99 13.64
N ALA A 357 -11.40 10.45 12.39
CA ALA A 357 -11.40 9.62 11.18
C ALA A 357 -10.14 8.74 11.11
N PHE A 358 -8.97 9.37 11.28
CA PHE A 358 -7.69 8.68 11.22
C PHE A 358 -7.54 7.66 12.35
N GLU A 359 -8.02 7.96 13.56
CA GLU A 359 -7.93 7.04 14.70
C GLU A 359 -8.86 5.82 14.52
N ALA A 360 -10.06 6.02 13.98
CA ALA A 360 -10.95 4.93 13.62
C ALA A 360 -10.33 4.02 12.55
N PHE A 361 -9.77 4.62 11.50
CA PHE A 361 -9.00 3.94 10.46
C PHE A 361 -7.81 3.16 11.05
N ARG A 362 -6.98 3.80 11.88
CA ARG A 362 -5.83 3.18 12.52
C ARG A 362 -6.23 2.00 13.42
N THR A 363 -7.34 2.13 14.14
CA THR A 363 -7.90 1.05 14.97
C THR A 363 -8.33 -0.15 14.11
N GLY A 364 -9.02 0.11 13.00
CA GLY A 364 -9.37 -0.92 12.03
C GLY A 364 -8.13 -1.64 11.46
N PHE A 365 -7.14 -0.88 11.03
CA PHE A 365 -5.87 -1.41 10.52
C PHE A 365 -5.15 -2.29 11.53
N ALA A 366 -5.01 -1.80 12.77
CA ALA A 366 -4.32 -2.51 13.85
C ALA A 366 -5.04 -3.79 14.28
N SER A 367 -6.35 -3.94 14.00
CA SER A 367 -7.12 -5.15 14.31
C SER A 367 -6.68 -6.37 13.49
N VAL A 368 -6.03 -6.16 12.34
CA VAL A 368 -5.47 -7.20 11.46
C VAL A 368 -3.95 -7.16 11.48
N CYS A 369 -3.37 -5.98 11.23
CA CYS A 369 -1.94 -5.74 11.10
C CYS A 369 -1.41 -4.93 12.29
N SER A 370 -1.55 -5.45 13.51
CA SER A 370 -1.08 -4.73 14.70
C SER A 370 0.42 -4.42 14.63
N PRO A 371 0.85 -3.15 14.67
CA PRO A 371 2.27 -2.78 14.59
C PRO A 371 3.14 -3.37 15.71
N SER A 372 2.55 -3.65 16.88
CA SER A 372 3.27 -4.22 18.02
C SER A 372 3.47 -5.74 17.92
N ALA A 373 2.68 -6.43 17.12
CA ALA A 373 2.68 -7.88 17.02
C ALA A 373 3.12 -8.40 15.64
N SER A 374 2.80 -7.67 14.57
CA SER A 374 3.05 -8.09 13.20
C SER A 374 4.43 -7.67 12.69
N ALA A 375 4.93 -8.41 11.70
CA ALA A 375 6.11 -8.07 10.92
C ALA A 375 5.97 -6.76 10.11
N ILE A 376 4.79 -6.13 10.08
CA ILE A 376 4.61 -4.80 9.46
C ILE A 376 5.55 -3.73 10.04
N ARG A 377 6.00 -3.88 11.29
CA ARG A 377 6.99 -2.98 11.93
C ARG A 377 8.38 -3.01 11.29
N LEU A 378 8.66 -3.99 10.43
CA LEU A 378 9.92 -4.10 9.70
C LEU A 378 10.00 -3.08 8.54
N PHE A 379 8.86 -2.49 8.17
CA PHE A 379 8.73 -1.63 7.01
C PHE A 379 8.90 -0.15 7.39
N ARG A 380 9.52 0.62 6.50
CA ARG A 380 9.49 2.09 6.46
C ARG A 380 8.17 2.56 5.82
N PRO A 381 7.74 3.82 6.04
CA PRO A 381 6.47 4.33 5.51
C PRO A 381 6.30 4.11 4.00
N GLU A 382 7.34 4.36 3.22
CA GLU A 382 7.31 4.22 1.75
C GLU A 382 7.26 2.74 1.34
N GLU A 383 7.78 1.83 2.16
CA GLU A 383 7.68 0.38 1.93
C GLU A 383 6.28 -0.15 2.30
N VAL A 384 5.58 0.48 3.27
CA VAL A 384 4.17 0.18 3.57
C VAL A 384 3.26 0.65 2.42
N GLU A 385 3.55 1.81 1.82
CA GLU A 385 2.88 2.23 0.58
C GLU A 385 3.06 1.17 -0.51
N GLN A 386 4.29 0.73 -0.79
CA GLN A 386 4.55 -0.30 -1.79
C GLN A 386 3.83 -1.62 -1.49
N LEU A 387 3.63 -1.95 -0.21
CA LEU A 387 2.95 -3.16 0.20
C LEU A 387 1.44 -3.09 -0.08
N ILE A 388 0.85 -1.92 0.14
CA ILE A 388 -0.59 -1.69 -0.07
C ILE A 388 -0.87 -1.45 -1.56
N CYS A 389 -0.14 -0.52 -2.18
CA CYS A 389 -0.44 -0.04 -3.53
C CYS A 389 0.29 -0.82 -4.62
N GLY A 390 1.35 -1.55 -4.27
CA GLY A 390 2.26 -2.16 -5.24
C GLY A 390 3.42 -1.24 -5.66
N SER A 391 4.39 -1.84 -6.35
CA SER A 391 5.56 -1.20 -6.93
C SER A 391 5.26 -0.61 -8.31
N ALA A 392 5.86 0.54 -8.59
CA ALA A 392 5.88 1.18 -9.91
C ALA A 392 7.10 0.80 -10.75
N ASP A 393 7.98 -0.09 -10.25
CA ASP A 393 9.13 -0.60 -11.00
C ASP A 393 8.69 -1.76 -11.91
N LEU A 394 8.67 -1.49 -13.22
CA LEU A 394 8.06 -2.37 -14.22
C LEU A 394 9.12 -2.98 -15.16
N ASP A 395 9.70 -4.12 -14.76
CA ASP A 395 10.50 -4.97 -15.65
C ASP A 395 9.62 -5.87 -16.56
N PHE A 396 9.27 -5.37 -17.75
CA PHE A 396 8.53 -6.15 -18.74
C PHE A 396 9.29 -7.34 -19.31
N ALA A 397 10.63 -7.38 -19.21
CA ALA A 397 11.39 -8.56 -19.57
C ALA A 397 11.20 -9.66 -18.52
N ALA A 398 11.06 -9.31 -17.24
CA ALA A 398 10.64 -10.26 -16.20
C ALA A 398 9.23 -10.78 -16.45
N LEU A 399 8.30 -9.91 -16.85
CA LEU A 399 6.93 -10.32 -17.18
C LEU A 399 6.91 -11.37 -18.30
N GLU A 400 7.63 -11.10 -19.40
CA GLU A 400 7.71 -12.01 -20.55
C GLU A 400 8.20 -13.40 -20.15
N ARG A 401 9.22 -13.47 -19.29
CA ARG A 401 9.80 -14.74 -18.83
C ARG A 401 8.81 -15.61 -18.06
N VAL A 402 7.89 -15.01 -17.32
CA VAL A 402 6.93 -15.73 -16.45
C VAL A 402 5.52 -15.84 -17.03
N THR A 403 5.31 -15.26 -18.22
CA THR A 403 3.99 -15.27 -18.88
C THR A 403 3.60 -16.69 -19.30
N VAL A 404 2.39 -17.08 -18.92
CA VAL A 404 1.76 -18.34 -19.35
C VAL A 404 0.95 -18.07 -20.62
N TYR A 405 1.04 -18.98 -21.59
CA TYR A 405 0.29 -18.90 -22.83
C TYR A 405 -0.79 -19.97 -22.86
N ASP A 406 -2.01 -19.60 -23.26
CA ASP A 406 -3.17 -20.48 -23.25
C ASP A 406 -4.00 -20.36 -24.55
N GLY A 407 -4.97 -21.26 -24.74
CA GLY A 407 -5.83 -21.30 -25.93
C GLY A 407 -5.08 -21.73 -27.21
N GLY A 408 -4.00 -22.49 -27.06
CA GLY A 408 -3.14 -22.93 -28.17
C GLY A 408 -2.04 -21.93 -28.56
N PHE A 409 -1.90 -20.82 -27.85
CA PHE A 409 -0.70 -19.99 -27.93
C PHE A 409 0.47 -20.60 -27.16
N HIS A 410 1.68 -20.30 -27.62
CA HIS A 410 2.94 -20.65 -26.95
C HIS A 410 4.01 -19.62 -27.32
N ALA A 411 5.14 -19.59 -26.60
CA ALA A 411 6.20 -18.59 -26.80
C ALA A 411 6.70 -18.45 -28.26
N LYS A 412 6.69 -19.53 -29.05
CA LYS A 412 7.11 -19.51 -30.48
C LYS A 412 6.04 -19.01 -31.46
N SER A 413 4.80 -18.83 -31.01
CA SER A 413 3.67 -18.43 -31.87
C SER A 413 3.98 -17.07 -32.49
N LYS A 414 3.64 -16.91 -33.77
CA LYS A 414 3.95 -15.68 -34.52
C LYS A 414 3.34 -14.44 -33.85
N VAL A 415 2.08 -14.53 -33.44
CA VAL A 415 1.34 -13.46 -32.74
C VAL A 415 1.95 -13.12 -31.37
N ILE A 416 2.46 -14.11 -30.63
CA ILE A 416 3.10 -13.90 -29.32
C ILE A 416 4.44 -13.18 -29.46
N ARG A 417 5.24 -13.53 -30.47
CA ARG A 417 6.47 -12.78 -30.77
C ARG A 417 6.17 -11.33 -31.14
N TYR A 418 5.15 -11.10 -31.97
CA TYR A 418 4.70 -9.75 -32.29
C TYR A 418 4.19 -8.98 -31.07
N PHE A 419 3.47 -9.66 -30.17
CA PHE A 419 3.01 -9.06 -28.93
C PHE A 419 4.19 -8.52 -28.11
N TRP A 420 5.19 -9.34 -27.79
CA TRP A 420 6.33 -8.88 -26.99
C TRP A 420 7.19 -7.84 -27.68
N GLU A 421 7.40 -7.95 -29.00
CA GLU A 421 8.08 -6.91 -29.76
C GLU A 421 7.35 -5.55 -29.71
N VAL A 422 6.01 -5.56 -29.69
CA VAL A 422 5.21 -4.33 -29.53
C VAL A 422 5.30 -3.83 -28.10
N VAL A 423 5.10 -4.71 -27.11
CA VAL A 423 5.10 -4.36 -25.68
C VAL A 423 6.44 -3.76 -25.24
N HIS A 424 7.57 -4.30 -25.67
CA HIS A 424 8.90 -3.76 -25.36
C HIS A 424 9.15 -2.40 -26.02
N ALA A 425 8.46 -2.09 -27.12
CA ALA A 425 8.56 -0.81 -27.82
C ALA A 425 7.58 0.25 -27.29
N LEU A 426 6.67 -0.10 -26.38
CA LEU A 426 5.74 0.84 -25.74
C LEU A 426 6.49 1.82 -24.82
N SER A 427 5.97 3.04 -24.69
CA SER A 427 6.40 3.98 -23.65
C SER A 427 6.02 3.48 -22.26
N ASP A 428 6.63 4.03 -21.21
CA ASP A 428 6.32 3.64 -19.82
C ASP A 428 4.86 3.91 -19.46
N GLU A 429 4.28 4.99 -19.99
CA GLU A 429 2.85 5.30 -19.85
C GLU A 429 1.96 4.25 -20.53
N GLN A 430 2.33 3.81 -21.74
CA GLN A 430 1.58 2.77 -22.45
C GLN A 430 1.74 1.39 -21.78
N LYS A 431 2.91 1.11 -21.20
CA LYS A 431 3.17 -0.09 -20.40
C LYS A 431 2.29 -0.13 -19.16
N LYS A 432 2.19 0.99 -18.44
CA LYS A 432 1.25 1.15 -17.31
C LYS A 432 -0.20 0.91 -17.72
N ARG A 433 -0.63 1.47 -18.85
CA ARG A 433 -1.97 1.24 -19.40
C ARG A 433 -2.23 -0.21 -19.80
N LEU A 434 -1.24 -0.90 -20.37
CA LEU A 434 -1.34 -2.33 -20.66
C LEU A 434 -1.49 -3.14 -19.39
N LEU A 435 -0.70 -2.83 -18.36
CA LEU A 435 -0.77 -3.49 -17.07
C LEU A 435 -2.13 -3.24 -16.41
N PHE A 436 -2.61 -2.00 -16.42
CA PHE A 436 -3.93 -1.63 -15.96
C PHE A 436 -5.03 -2.38 -16.72
N PHE A 437 -4.97 -2.38 -18.04
CA PHE A 437 -5.93 -3.07 -18.89
C PHE A 437 -6.03 -4.57 -18.57
N ALA A 438 -4.90 -5.22 -18.31
CA ALA A 438 -4.88 -6.65 -18.09
C ALA A 438 -5.04 -7.08 -16.63
N THR A 439 -4.74 -6.21 -15.66
CA THR A 439 -4.71 -6.56 -14.23
C THR A 439 -5.61 -5.70 -13.34
N GLY A 440 -6.15 -4.60 -13.87
CA GLY A 440 -6.90 -3.60 -13.11
C GLY A 440 -6.05 -2.72 -12.18
N SER A 441 -4.72 -2.72 -12.35
CA SER A 441 -3.79 -1.82 -11.64
C SER A 441 -2.62 -1.47 -12.55
N ASP A 442 -2.11 -0.26 -12.45
CA ASP A 442 -0.88 0.17 -13.14
C ASP A 442 0.40 -0.09 -12.31
N ARG A 443 0.23 -0.70 -11.13
CA ARG A 443 1.29 -1.15 -10.21
C ARG A 443 1.32 -2.67 -10.11
N VAL A 444 2.42 -3.21 -9.60
CA VAL A 444 2.60 -4.66 -9.41
C VAL A 444 2.88 -5.03 -7.96
N PRO A 445 2.62 -6.30 -7.56
CA PRO A 445 3.01 -6.76 -6.23
C PRO A 445 4.50 -6.52 -5.95
N ILE A 446 4.85 -6.36 -4.67
CA ILE A 446 6.24 -6.28 -4.25
C ILE A 446 7.02 -7.50 -4.77
N GLY A 447 8.21 -7.24 -5.34
CA GLY A 447 9.03 -8.23 -6.05
C GLY A 447 8.90 -8.16 -7.57
N GLY A 448 8.03 -7.29 -8.08
CA GLY A 448 8.00 -6.88 -9.48
C GLY A 448 7.22 -7.83 -10.40
N LEU A 449 7.25 -7.50 -11.70
CA LEU A 449 6.50 -8.21 -12.73
C LEU A 449 6.85 -9.71 -12.86
N GLY A 450 8.04 -10.13 -12.41
CA GLY A 450 8.43 -11.55 -12.39
C GLY A 450 7.64 -12.42 -11.40
N LYS A 451 6.94 -11.82 -10.42
CA LYS A 451 6.05 -12.56 -9.50
C LYS A 451 4.58 -12.53 -9.95
N LEU A 452 4.25 -11.79 -11.01
CA LEU A 452 2.89 -11.67 -11.52
C LEU A 452 2.54 -12.90 -12.39
N GLN A 453 1.49 -13.62 -12.02
CA GLN A 453 0.91 -14.64 -12.90
C GLN A 453 0.14 -13.94 -14.01
N PHE A 454 0.81 -13.73 -15.15
CA PHE A 454 0.23 -13.09 -16.33
C PHE A 454 -0.06 -14.13 -17.40
N VAL A 455 -1.27 -14.12 -17.96
CA VAL A 455 -1.69 -15.10 -18.96
C VAL A 455 -2.05 -14.40 -20.26
N VAL A 456 -1.52 -14.87 -21.37
CA VAL A 456 -1.95 -14.45 -22.72
C VAL A 456 -2.66 -15.59 -23.40
N ALA A 457 -3.98 -15.47 -23.54
CA ALA A 457 -4.85 -16.52 -24.06
C ALA A 457 -5.43 -16.14 -25.43
N LYS A 458 -5.57 -17.15 -26.30
CA LYS A 458 -6.19 -16.98 -27.62
C LYS A 458 -7.70 -16.73 -27.50
N ASN A 459 -8.19 -15.68 -28.15
CA ASN A 459 -9.60 -15.30 -28.17
C ASN A 459 -10.18 -15.29 -29.59
N GLY A 460 -10.14 -16.45 -30.24
CA GLY A 460 -10.62 -16.65 -31.60
C GLY A 460 -9.58 -16.32 -32.66
N VAL A 461 -10.05 -16.19 -33.90
CA VAL A 461 -9.23 -15.95 -35.11
C VAL A 461 -9.67 -14.70 -35.87
N ASP A 462 -10.67 -13.98 -35.36
CA ASP A 462 -11.19 -12.77 -35.99
C ASP A 462 -10.18 -11.62 -35.86
N PRO A 463 -9.54 -11.18 -36.95
CA PRO A 463 -8.47 -10.19 -36.89
C PRO A 463 -8.96 -8.77 -36.57
N ASP A 464 -10.28 -8.52 -36.60
CA ASP A 464 -10.87 -7.22 -36.28
C ASP A 464 -11.27 -7.07 -34.82
N ARG A 465 -11.35 -8.18 -34.09
CA ARG A 465 -11.61 -8.18 -32.66
C ARG A 465 -10.50 -7.43 -31.91
N LEU A 466 -10.88 -6.49 -31.04
CA LEU A 466 -9.95 -5.84 -30.11
C LEU A 466 -9.53 -6.82 -29.00
N PRO A 467 -8.32 -6.66 -28.44
CA PRO A 467 -7.95 -7.35 -27.22
C PRO A 467 -8.97 -7.10 -26.12
N THR A 468 -9.20 -8.10 -25.28
CA THR A 468 -10.04 -8.00 -24.07
C THR A 468 -9.26 -8.55 -22.88
N SER A 469 -9.76 -8.39 -21.65
CA SER A 469 -9.08 -8.91 -20.47
C SER A 469 -10.04 -9.47 -19.43
N HIS A 470 -9.52 -10.35 -18.59
CA HIS A 470 -10.12 -10.73 -17.32
C HIS A 470 -9.16 -10.30 -16.20
N THR A 471 -9.34 -9.07 -15.72
CA THR A 471 -8.45 -8.42 -14.74
C THR A 471 -8.34 -9.18 -13.41
N CYS A 472 -9.41 -9.87 -12.99
CA CYS A 472 -9.44 -10.70 -11.78
C CYS A 472 -8.42 -11.86 -11.85
N PHE A 473 -8.10 -12.34 -13.06
CA PHE A 473 -7.21 -13.47 -13.31
C PHE A 473 -5.92 -13.07 -14.05
N ASN A 474 -5.70 -11.76 -14.27
CA ASN A 474 -4.59 -11.22 -15.05
C ASN A 474 -4.46 -11.85 -16.46
N VAL A 475 -5.61 -12.15 -17.09
CA VAL A 475 -5.66 -12.78 -18.42
C VAL A 475 -5.87 -11.70 -19.48
N LEU A 476 -4.93 -11.62 -20.42
CA LEU A 476 -5.09 -10.86 -21.66
C LEU A 476 -5.55 -11.80 -22.78
N LEU A 477 -6.68 -11.47 -23.38
CA LEU A 477 -7.29 -12.19 -24.48
C LEU A 477 -6.90 -11.55 -25.81
N LEU A 478 -6.14 -12.27 -26.64
CA LEU A 478 -5.67 -11.81 -27.94
C LEU A 478 -6.25 -12.64 -29.08
N SER A 479 -6.70 -11.98 -30.14
CA SER A 479 -7.02 -12.66 -31.40
C SER A 479 -5.74 -13.03 -32.16
N GLU A 480 -5.86 -13.93 -33.15
CA GLU A 480 -4.74 -14.37 -33.98
C GLU A 480 -4.41 -13.38 -35.11
N TYR A 481 -3.89 -12.21 -34.75
CA TYR A 481 -3.51 -11.17 -35.72
C TYR A 481 -2.42 -11.65 -36.69
N HIS A 482 -2.56 -11.31 -37.97
CA HIS A 482 -1.67 -11.80 -39.03
C HIS A 482 -0.38 -10.98 -39.16
N THR A 483 -0.42 -9.70 -38.79
CA THR A 483 0.69 -8.75 -38.92
C THR A 483 0.96 -8.02 -37.59
N LYS A 484 2.22 -7.60 -37.39
CA LYS A 484 2.63 -6.81 -36.22
C LYS A 484 1.93 -5.45 -36.18
N GLY A 485 1.74 -4.80 -37.32
CA GLY A 485 1.06 -3.50 -37.41
C GLY A 485 -0.38 -3.56 -36.92
N GLN A 486 -1.13 -4.58 -37.34
CA GLN A 486 -2.49 -4.81 -36.88
C GLN A 486 -2.55 -5.08 -35.37
N LEU A 487 -1.67 -5.94 -34.85
CA LEU A 487 -1.60 -6.18 -33.40
C LEU A 487 -1.33 -4.88 -32.64
N CYS A 488 -0.37 -4.09 -33.10
CA CYS A 488 0.00 -2.82 -32.48
C CYS A 488 -1.20 -1.84 -32.44
N GLU A 489 -1.86 -1.63 -33.58
CA GLU A 489 -3.03 -0.76 -33.67
C GLU A 489 -4.16 -1.21 -32.75
N ARG A 490 -4.51 -2.50 -32.79
CA ARG A 490 -5.59 -3.08 -31.99
C ARG A 490 -5.27 -3.04 -30.49
N LEU A 491 -4.02 -3.34 -30.11
CA LEU A 491 -3.57 -3.26 -28.73
C LEU A 491 -3.60 -1.83 -28.21
N LEU A 492 -3.01 -0.87 -28.94
CA LEU A 492 -3.03 0.55 -28.56
C LEU A 492 -4.44 1.10 -28.47
N THR A 493 -5.33 0.68 -29.37
CA THR A 493 -6.75 1.05 -29.31
C THR A 493 -7.40 0.50 -28.03
N ALA A 494 -7.20 -0.77 -27.71
CA ALA A 494 -7.76 -1.37 -26.50
C ALA A 494 -7.23 -0.72 -25.22
N ILE A 495 -5.91 -0.54 -25.08
CA ILE A 495 -5.33 0.07 -23.87
C ILE A 495 -5.54 1.59 -23.80
N GLY A 496 -5.81 2.25 -24.93
CA GLY A 496 -6.12 3.68 -25.00
C GLY A 496 -7.57 4.01 -24.63
N ASN A 497 -8.48 3.06 -24.85
CA ASN A 497 -9.88 3.12 -24.44
C ASN A 497 -10.16 2.29 -23.17
N ALA A 498 -9.11 1.75 -22.56
CA ALA A 498 -9.17 1.20 -21.22
C ALA A 498 -9.36 2.40 -20.29
N GLU A 499 -10.61 2.75 -20.03
CA GLU A 499 -10.89 3.69 -18.95
C GLU A 499 -10.33 3.05 -17.68
N GLY A 500 -9.37 3.78 -17.09
CA GLY A 500 -8.98 3.57 -15.72
C GLY A 500 -10.22 3.55 -14.85
N PHE A 501 -10.14 2.96 -13.66
CA PHE A 501 -11.00 3.41 -12.56
C PHE A 501 -10.66 4.86 -12.12
N GLY A 502 -9.96 5.63 -12.97
CA GLY A 502 -9.77 7.07 -12.88
C GLY A 502 -11.07 7.76 -13.22
N LEU A 503 -11.82 8.00 -12.15
CA LEU A 503 -12.93 8.92 -11.97
C LEU A 503 -12.81 10.15 -12.91
N ILE A 504 -13.86 10.37 -13.72
CA ILE A 504 -14.12 11.64 -14.40
C ILE A 504 -14.50 12.69 -13.35
#